data_AF-A0A6J3LQW1-F1
#
_entry.id   AF-A0A6J3LQW1-F1
#
_cell.length_a   1.000
_cell.length_b   1.000
_cell.length_c   1.000
_cell.angle_alpha   90.00
_cell.angle_beta   90.00
_cell.angle_gamma   90.00
#
_symmetry.space_group_name_H-M   'P 1'
#
loop_
_entity.id
_entity.type
_entity.pdbx_description
1 polymer ?
#
loop_
_entity_poly.entity_id
_entity_poly.type
_entity_poly.pdbx_seq_one_letter_code
_entity_poly.pdbx_strand_id
1 'polypeptide(L)'
;MEGPAGRREVQSHGTSWLWLPLFVARSSDETEPGRPHPRRRRSLFQTGNICIPGYHKDPAATAKLFRGGVLYSGDLAGQHPDGSVQILDHKKDFIVFGGEDVSSVALETALTRHPAILEVACDVVTHTIYGAVPKAYVKLRSRQPPPPPPLLS
;
A
#
# COMPACT_ATOMS: atom_id res chain seq x y z
N MET A 1 0.44 38.15 -3.45
CA MET A 1 -0.68 38.16 -2.49
C MET A 1 -1.52 36.92 -2.83
N GLU A 2 -1.06 35.75 -2.39
CA GLU A 2 -1.71 34.47 -2.69
C GLU A 2 -2.53 34.03 -1.48
N GLY A 3 -3.80 33.68 -1.71
CA GLY A 3 -4.75 33.32 -0.68
C GLY A 3 -4.45 31.98 -0.02
N PRO A 4 -4.94 31.72 1.21
CA PRO A 4 -4.63 30.50 1.94
C PRO A 4 -5.25 29.30 1.22
N ALA A 5 -4.41 28.28 0.98
CA ALA A 5 -4.83 26.98 0.47
C ALA A 5 -6.04 26.46 1.27
N GLY A 6 -7.16 26.27 0.57
CA GLY A 6 -8.46 25.95 1.15
C GLY A 6 -8.39 24.79 2.12
N ARG A 7 -8.67 25.09 3.40
CA ARG A 7 -8.96 24.12 4.45
C ARG A 7 -10.16 23.29 3.98
N ARG A 8 -9.93 22.07 3.52
CA ARG A 8 -11.03 21.16 3.19
C ARG A 8 -11.62 20.65 4.50
N GLU A 9 -12.89 20.95 4.66
CA GLU A 9 -13.72 20.57 5.79
C GLU A 9 -13.70 19.06 6.01
N VAL A 10 -13.57 18.69 7.28
CA VAL A 10 -13.48 17.32 7.76
C VAL A 10 -14.89 16.90 8.16
N GLN A 11 -15.53 16.06 7.35
CA GLN A 11 -16.80 15.46 7.74
C GLN A 11 -16.56 14.14 8.48
N SER A 12 -17.06 14.10 9.72
CA SER A 12 -17.16 12.93 10.59
C SER A 12 -18.52 12.28 10.36
N HIS A 13 -18.56 11.00 9.99
CA HIS A 13 -19.80 10.22 9.97
C HIS A 13 -19.61 8.97 10.83
N GLY A 14 -20.37 8.87 11.93
CA GLY A 14 -20.44 7.68 12.78
C GLY A 14 -20.52 7.98 14.27
N THR A 15 -21.73 8.22 14.80
CA THR A 15 -22.04 8.19 16.23
C THR A 15 -22.29 6.74 16.67
N SER A 16 -21.50 6.25 17.64
CA SER A 16 -21.70 4.98 18.34
C SER A 16 -21.34 5.15 19.82
N TRP A 17 -22.19 4.64 20.70
CA TRP A 17 -22.27 4.94 22.15
C TRP A 17 -21.19 4.30 23.03
N LEU A 18 -20.08 3.82 22.47
CA LEU A 18 -18.90 3.41 23.22
C LEU A 18 -17.78 4.45 23.01
N TRP A 19 -17.25 5.00 24.10
CA TRP A 19 -16.03 5.81 24.12
C TRP A 19 -14.82 4.94 23.72
N LEU A 20 -14.71 4.64 22.43
CA LEU A 20 -13.47 4.18 21.84
C LEU A 20 -12.90 5.30 20.97
N PRO A 21 -11.59 5.53 21.03
CA PRO A 21 -10.89 6.52 20.22
C PRO A 21 -11.22 6.35 18.74
N LEU A 22 -11.67 7.44 18.12
CA LEU A 22 -11.94 7.51 16.70
C LEU A 22 -10.64 7.27 15.92
N PHE A 23 -10.46 6.05 15.39
CA PHE A 23 -9.46 5.79 14.36
C PHE A 23 -9.91 6.48 13.07
N VAL A 24 -9.17 7.49 12.65
CA VAL A 24 -9.46 8.17 11.38
C VAL A 24 -8.34 7.86 10.41
N ALA A 25 -8.63 6.94 9.50
CA ALA A 25 -7.86 6.73 8.28
C ALA A 25 -8.36 7.71 7.20
N ARG A 26 -7.44 8.48 6.61
CA ARG A 26 -7.75 9.33 5.45
C ARG A 26 -6.74 9.08 4.36
N SER A 27 -7.16 9.23 3.11
CA SER A 27 -6.25 9.30 2.00
C SER A 27 -6.25 10.68 1.36
N SER A 28 -5.06 11.15 0.96
CA SER A 28 -4.91 12.41 0.24
C SER A 28 -3.95 12.24 -0.93
N ASP A 29 -4.23 12.96 -2.01
CA ASP A 29 -3.36 12.97 -3.18
C ASP A 29 -2.03 13.64 -2.80
N GLU A 30 -0.97 12.84 -2.72
CA GLU A 30 0.38 13.33 -2.65
C GLU A 30 1.01 13.37 -4.04
N THR A 31 1.81 14.40 -4.26
CA THR A 31 2.71 14.48 -5.42
C THR A 31 4.12 14.18 -4.93
N GLU A 32 4.81 13.24 -5.57
CA GLU A 32 6.22 13.01 -5.25
C GLU A 32 7.12 14.08 -5.91
N PRO A 33 7.86 14.87 -5.11
CA PRO A 33 8.81 15.83 -5.67
C PRO A 33 10.03 15.10 -6.25
N GLY A 34 10.52 15.58 -7.41
CA GLY A 34 11.76 15.09 -8.03
C GLY A 34 11.59 14.03 -9.12
N ARG A 35 10.36 13.62 -9.46
CA ARG A 35 10.12 12.80 -10.65
C ARG A 35 9.82 13.63 -11.91
N PRO A 36 10.18 13.13 -13.11
CA PRO A 36 9.85 13.79 -14.37
C PRO A 36 8.34 13.98 -14.58
N HIS A 37 7.52 13.09 -14.02
CA HIS A 37 6.07 13.14 -14.09
C HIS A 37 5.48 13.15 -12.67
N PRO A 38 4.85 14.26 -12.22
CA PRO A 38 4.15 14.31 -10.95
C PRO A 38 2.93 13.39 -11.00
N ARG A 39 3.01 12.23 -10.34
CA ARG A 39 1.88 11.30 -10.21
C ARG A 39 1.19 11.49 -8.88
N ARG A 40 -0.15 11.52 -8.91
CA ARG A 40 -1.00 11.58 -7.72
C ARG A 40 -1.13 10.19 -7.15
N ARG A 41 -0.62 10.00 -5.94
CA ARG A 41 -0.78 8.77 -5.16
C ARG A 41 -1.55 9.10 -3.90
N ARG A 42 -2.51 8.25 -3.54
CA ARG A 42 -3.31 8.44 -2.34
C ARG A 42 -2.62 7.81 -1.14
N SER A 43 -1.91 8.61 -0.37
CA SER A 43 -1.23 8.14 0.84
C SER A 43 -2.20 8.07 2.01
N LEU A 44 -2.04 7.06 2.87
CA LEU A 44 -2.83 6.85 4.07
C LEU A 44 -2.25 7.63 5.26
N PHE A 45 -3.12 8.33 5.98
CA PHE A 45 -2.80 9.05 7.20
C PHE A 45 -3.71 8.59 8.33
N GLN A 46 -3.15 8.57 9.53
CA GLN A 46 -3.83 8.09 10.73
C GLN A 46 -3.78 9.12 11.85
N THR A 47 -4.88 9.26 12.57
CA THR A 47 -4.94 9.96 13.86
C THR A 47 -5.76 9.16 14.86
N GLY A 48 -5.45 9.33 16.14
CA GLY A 48 -6.14 8.64 17.23
C GLY A 48 -5.14 8.14 18.27
N ASN A 49 -5.65 7.63 19.39
CA ASN A 49 -4.80 7.17 20.50
C ASN A 49 -4.04 5.86 20.19
N ILE A 50 -4.35 5.17 19.08
CA ILE A 50 -3.67 3.95 18.65
C ILE A 50 -2.35 4.26 17.93
N CYS A 51 -2.12 5.53 17.58
CA CYS A 51 -0.87 5.96 16.99
C CYS A 51 0.27 5.78 18.01
N ILE A 52 1.38 5.22 17.55
CA ILE A 52 2.60 5.12 18.36
C ILE A 52 3.11 6.51 18.75
N PRO A 53 3.75 6.70 19.92
CA PRO A 53 4.26 8.02 20.31
C PRO A 53 5.44 8.49 19.43
N GLY A 54 6.11 7.58 18.73
CA GLY A 54 7.25 7.87 17.87
C GLY A 54 8.29 6.76 17.86
N TYR A 55 9.42 7.01 17.20
CA TYR A 55 10.58 6.12 17.18
C TYR A 55 11.46 6.33 18.42
N HIS A 56 11.97 5.23 18.99
CA HIS A 56 12.87 5.30 20.14
C HIS A 56 14.22 5.92 19.76
N LYS A 57 14.64 6.98 20.47
CA LYS A 57 15.90 7.71 20.26
C LYS A 57 16.10 8.33 18.88
N ASP A 58 15.04 8.43 18.07
CA ASP A 58 15.09 9.10 16.77
C ASP A 58 13.99 10.17 16.66
N PRO A 59 14.26 11.39 17.20
CA PRO A 59 13.32 12.49 17.11
C PRO A 59 13.14 12.99 15.68
N ALA A 60 14.14 12.83 14.81
CA ALA A 60 14.07 13.26 13.41
C ALA A 60 13.11 12.36 12.61
N ALA A 61 13.21 11.04 12.77
CA ALA A 61 12.26 10.10 12.18
C ALA A 61 10.85 10.27 12.76
N THR A 62 10.73 10.57 14.06
CA THR A 62 9.45 10.85 14.70
C THR A 62 8.78 12.11 14.13
N ALA A 63 9.54 13.20 13.95
CA ALA A 63 9.04 14.41 13.31
C ALA A 63 8.66 14.16 11.84
N LYS A 64 9.40 13.28 11.15
CA LYS A 64 9.08 12.86 9.78
C LYS A 64 7.81 12.01 9.71
N LEU A 65 7.54 11.20 10.73
CA LEU A 65 6.35 10.36 10.85
C LEU A 65 5.09 11.19 11.12
N PHE A 66 5.20 12.20 11.99
CA PHE A 66 4.10 13.07 12.42
C PHE A 66 4.05 14.42 11.70
N ARG A 67 4.07 14.39 10.36
CA ARG A 67 4.00 15.63 9.57
C ARG A 67 2.60 16.24 9.67
N GLY A 68 2.50 17.52 10.01
CA GLY A 68 1.20 18.20 10.06
C GLY A 68 0.20 17.62 11.08
N GLY A 69 0.70 16.96 12.15
CA GLY A 69 -0.14 16.45 13.24
C GLY A 69 -0.86 15.13 12.95
N VAL A 70 -0.56 14.48 11.82
CA VAL A 70 -1.08 13.15 11.47
C VAL A 70 0.07 12.17 11.26
N LEU A 71 -0.16 10.89 11.54
CA LEU A 71 0.81 9.83 11.32
C LEU A 71 0.78 9.42 9.85
N TYR A 72 1.93 9.49 9.17
CA TYR A 72 2.12 9.07 7.79
C TYR A 72 2.55 7.61 7.80
N SER A 73 1.64 6.66 7.49
CA SER A 73 2.00 5.24 7.53
C SER A 73 2.91 4.84 6.37
N GLY A 74 2.86 5.60 5.26
CA GLY A 74 3.57 5.28 4.03
C GLY A 74 2.80 4.29 3.16
N ASP A 75 1.65 3.80 3.61
CA ASP A 75 0.76 2.97 2.82
C ASP A 75 -0.01 3.83 1.83
N LEU A 76 -0.29 3.27 0.66
CA LEU A 76 -1.21 3.85 -0.31
C LEU A 76 -2.56 3.16 -0.18
N ALA A 77 -3.63 3.95 -0.24
CA ALA A 77 -4.97 3.42 -0.07
C ALA A 77 -5.98 4.04 -1.04
N GLY A 78 -6.81 3.18 -1.61
CA GLY A 78 -8.01 3.55 -2.33
C GLY A 78 -9.19 3.68 -1.35
N GLN A 79 -10.07 4.65 -1.59
CA GLN A 79 -11.34 4.73 -0.88
C GLN A 79 -12.46 4.38 -1.84
N HIS A 80 -13.31 3.45 -1.44
CA HIS A 80 -14.49 3.04 -2.19
C HIS A 80 -15.67 3.98 -1.93
N PRO A 81 -16.70 3.99 -2.81
CA PRO A 81 -17.86 4.86 -2.65
C PRO A 81 -18.66 4.64 -1.35
N ASP A 82 -18.57 3.45 -0.76
CA ASP A 82 -19.20 3.09 0.52
C ASP A 82 -18.42 3.61 1.75
N GLY A 83 -17.30 4.29 1.52
CA GLY A 83 -16.42 4.82 2.57
C GLY A 83 -15.37 3.82 3.07
N SER A 84 -15.39 2.57 2.59
CA SER A 84 -14.36 1.59 2.94
C SER A 84 -13.00 1.96 2.32
N VAL A 85 -11.92 1.62 3.04
CA VAL A 85 -10.55 1.93 2.63
C VAL A 85 -9.83 0.62 2.33
N GLN A 86 -9.32 0.50 1.11
CA GLN A 86 -8.49 -0.62 0.68
C GLN A 86 -7.03 -0.19 0.64
N ILE A 87 -6.18 -0.89 1.38
CA ILE A 87 -4.72 -0.75 1.29
C ILE A 87 -4.29 -1.38 -0.04
N LEU A 88 -3.58 -0.61 -0.86
CA LEU A 88 -3.17 -1.02 -2.20
C LEU A 88 -1.75 -1.55 -2.19
N ASP A 89 -0.82 -0.76 -1.65
CA ASP A 89 0.61 -1.07 -1.65
C ASP A 89 1.33 -0.09 -0.71
N HIS A 90 2.62 -0.29 -0.46
CA HIS A 90 3.44 0.64 0.30
C HIS A 90 4.23 1.56 -0.64
N LYS A 91 4.42 2.83 -0.26
CA LYS A 91 5.02 3.86 -1.13
C LYS A 91 6.41 3.49 -1.64
N LYS A 92 7.18 2.73 -0.86
CA LYS A 92 8.54 2.28 -1.22
C LYS A 92 8.57 1.04 -2.10
N ASP A 93 7.44 0.33 -2.23
CA ASP A 93 7.41 -1.00 -2.83
C ASP A 93 6.97 -0.95 -4.31
N PHE A 94 6.79 0.27 -4.84
CA PHE A 94 6.56 0.52 -6.26
C PHE A 94 7.83 0.33 -7.09
N ILE A 95 7.67 -0.41 -8.17
CA ILE A 95 8.68 -0.66 -9.20
C ILE A 95 8.56 0.41 -10.27
N VAL A 96 9.66 1.11 -10.58
CA VAL A 96 9.70 2.08 -11.67
C VAL A 96 10.20 1.39 -12.93
N PHE A 97 9.27 0.97 -13.78
CA PHE A 97 9.59 0.29 -15.03
C PHE A 97 9.41 1.25 -16.20
N GLY A 98 10.50 1.68 -16.84
CA GLY A 98 10.42 2.55 -18.03
C GLY A 98 9.71 3.89 -17.81
N GLY A 99 9.66 4.38 -16.57
CA GLY A 99 8.94 5.60 -16.20
C GLY A 99 7.51 5.38 -15.70
N GLU A 100 7.01 4.14 -15.75
CA GLU A 100 5.72 3.73 -15.20
C GLU A 100 5.84 3.17 -13.78
N ASP A 101 4.84 3.47 -12.96
CA ASP A 101 4.71 2.93 -11.62
C ASP A 101 3.97 1.61 -11.63
N VAL A 102 4.68 0.55 -11.28
CA VAL A 102 4.12 -0.79 -11.21
C VAL A 102 4.10 -1.24 -9.75
N SER A 103 2.91 -1.55 -9.25
CA SER A 103 2.74 -2.13 -7.91
C SER A 103 3.20 -3.59 -7.91
N SER A 104 4.07 -3.94 -6.97
CA SER A 104 4.54 -5.31 -6.77
C SER A 104 3.37 -6.21 -6.32
N VAL A 105 2.54 -5.71 -5.40
CA VAL A 105 1.33 -6.39 -4.90
C VAL A 105 0.33 -6.63 -6.04
N ALA A 106 0.15 -5.67 -6.95
CA ALA A 106 -0.73 -5.84 -8.10
C ALA A 106 -0.21 -6.94 -9.06
N LEU A 107 1.11 -6.98 -9.31
CA LEU A 107 1.74 -8.04 -10.11
C LEU A 107 1.57 -9.41 -9.46
N GLU A 108 1.85 -9.52 -8.16
CA GLU A 108 1.70 -10.76 -7.39
C GLU A 108 0.25 -11.24 -7.40
N THR A 109 -0.71 -10.33 -7.20
CA THR A 109 -2.14 -10.63 -7.24
C THR A 109 -2.55 -11.11 -8.63
N ALA A 110 -2.05 -10.48 -9.70
CA ALA A 110 -2.35 -10.87 -11.07
C ALA A 110 -1.79 -12.28 -11.38
N LEU A 111 -0.55 -12.56 -10.97
CA LEU A 111 0.10 -13.85 -11.19
C LEU A 111 -0.54 -14.98 -10.36
N THR A 112 -0.90 -14.71 -9.12
CA THR A 112 -1.50 -15.70 -8.20
C THR A 112 -2.88 -16.17 -8.67
N ARG A 113 -3.56 -15.45 -9.57
CA ARG A 113 -4.81 -15.89 -10.23
C ARG A 113 -4.61 -17.11 -11.12
N HIS A 114 -3.37 -17.42 -11.53
CA HIS A 114 -3.11 -18.59 -12.36
C HIS A 114 -3.25 -19.89 -11.55
N PRO A 115 -4.03 -20.89 -12.01
CA PRO A 115 -4.38 -22.07 -11.20
C PRO A 115 -3.17 -22.94 -10.81
N ALA A 116 -2.12 -22.94 -11.62
CA ALA A 116 -0.90 -23.71 -11.32
C ALA A 116 0.01 -23.04 -10.27
N ILE A 117 -0.24 -21.79 -9.90
CA ILE A 117 0.61 -21.02 -8.99
C ILE A 117 0.08 -21.16 -7.56
N LEU A 118 1.01 -21.45 -6.64
CA LEU A 118 0.76 -21.54 -5.21
C LEU A 118 1.08 -20.20 -4.51
N GLU A 119 2.29 -19.68 -4.73
CA GLU A 119 2.81 -18.45 -4.13
C GLU A 119 3.65 -17.69 -5.17
N VAL A 120 3.65 -16.36 -5.09
CA VAL A 120 4.46 -15.46 -5.92
C VAL A 120 5.07 -14.39 -5.04
N ALA A 121 6.31 -14.03 -5.32
CA ALA A 121 6.95 -12.84 -4.78
C ALA A 121 7.60 -12.05 -5.93
N CYS A 122 7.38 -10.74 -5.99
CA CYS A 122 7.96 -9.85 -6.98
C CYS A 122 9.09 -9.00 -6.36
N ASP A 123 10.19 -8.87 -7.09
CA ASP A 123 11.33 -8.03 -6.72
C ASP A 123 11.78 -7.18 -7.92
N VAL A 124 12.62 -6.17 -7.68
CA VAL A 124 13.21 -5.31 -8.70
C VAL A 124 14.62 -5.77 -9.04
N VAL A 125 14.90 -5.84 -10.34
CA VAL A 125 16.25 -6.10 -10.86
C VAL A 125 16.68 -4.95 -11.74
N THR A 126 17.94 -4.54 -11.61
CA THR A 126 18.54 -3.50 -12.45
C THR A 126 18.59 -3.95 -13.92
N HIS A 127 18.19 -3.07 -14.83
CA HIS A 127 18.18 -3.35 -16.27
C HIS A 127 18.81 -2.20 -17.05
N THR A 128 19.58 -2.54 -18.08
CA THR A 128 20.39 -1.59 -18.86
C THR A 128 19.56 -0.55 -19.62
N ILE A 129 18.38 -0.93 -20.12
CA ILE A 129 17.51 -0.05 -20.93
C ILE A 129 16.46 0.68 -20.08
N TYR A 130 15.91 0.00 -19.07
CA TYR A 130 14.73 0.47 -18.34
C TYR A 130 15.04 0.98 -16.93
N GLY A 131 16.32 0.93 -16.52
CA GLY A 131 16.76 1.19 -15.15
C GLY A 131 16.44 0.03 -14.21
N ALA A 132 15.16 -0.33 -14.11
CA ALA A 132 14.67 -1.44 -13.31
C ALA A 132 13.56 -2.22 -14.03
N VAL A 133 13.50 -3.53 -13.77
CA VAL A 133 12.45 -4.44 -14.27
C VAL A 133 11.90 -5.30 -13.13
N PRO A 134 10.59 -5.61 -13.13
CA PRO A 134 10.02 -6.55 -12.18
C PRO A 134 10.49 -7.98 -12.51
N LYS A 135 10.86 -8.73 -11.46
CA LYS A 135 11.18 -10.16 -11.52
C LYS A 135 10.29 -10.90 -10.54
N ALA A 136 9.53 -11.87 -11.04
CA ALA A 136 8.67 -12.71 -10.21
C ALA A 136 9.35 -14.06 -9.90
N TYR A 137 9.30 -14.46 -8.63
CA TYR A 137 9.63 -15.79 -8.17
C TYR A 137 8.34 -16.54 -7.89
N VAL A 138 8.17 -17.70 -8.51
CA VAL A 138 6.89 -18.43 -8.52
C VAL A 138 7.09 -19.83 -7.95
N LYS A 139 6.24 -20.20 -6.99
CA LYS A 139 6.09 -21.56 -6.51
C LYS A 139 4.86 -22.19 -7.15
N LEU A 140 5.04 -23.34 -7.80
CA LEU A 140 3.94 -24.07 -8.42
C LEU A 140 3.20 -24.93 -7.39
N ARG A 141 1.90 -25.16 -7.60
CA ARG A 141 1.17 -26.17 -6.84
C ARG A 141 1.73 -27.54 -7.18
N SER A 142 1.99 -28.36 -6.16
CA SER A 142 2.31 -29.77 -6.39
C SER A 142 1.10 -30.42 -7.09
N ARG A 143 1.34 -31.13 -8.20
CA ARG A 143 0.35 -32.10 -8.68
C ARG A 143 0.15 -33.11 -7.55
N GLN A 144 -1.06 -33.20 -6.98
CA GLN A 144 -1.40 -34.37 -6.18
C GLN A 144 -1.23 -35.60 -7.07
N PRO A 145 -0.51 -36.65 -6.63
CA PRO A 145 -0.61 -37.95 -7.29
C PRO A 145 -2.08 -38.39 -7.24
N PRO A 146 -2.59 -39.06 -8.30
CA PRO A 146 -3.95 -39.59 -8.28
C PRO A 146 -4.14 -40.48 -7.04
N PRO A 147 -5.34 -40.52 -6.44
CA PRO A 147 -5.61 -41.41 -5.33
C PRO A 147 -5.28 -42.86 -5.74
N PRO A 148 -4.74 -43.69 -4.82
CA PRO A 148 -4.47 -45.09 -5.13
C PRO A 148 -5.77 -45.79 -5.55
N PRO A 149 -5.71 -46.73 -6.52
CA PRO A 149 -6.89 -47.51 -6.90
C PRO A 149 -7.45 -48.25 -5.69
N PRO A 150 -8.79 -48.47 -5.63
CA PRO A 150 -9.39 -49.23 -4.54
C PRO A 150 -8.76 -50.63 -4.46
N LEU A 151 -8.45 -51.09 -3.25
CA LEU A 151 -7.98 -52.45 -3.02
C LEU A 151 -9.10 -53.40 -3.41
N LEU A 152 -8.85 -54.27 -4.39
CA LEU A 152 -9.74 -55.38 -4.70
C LEU A 152 -9.74 -56.32 -3.49
N SER A 153 -10.89 -56.39 -2.80
CA SER A 153 -11.18 -57.35 -1.73
C SER A 153 -11.56 -58.71 -2.29
#